data_AF-A0A7Y7QW20-F1
#
_entry.id   AF-A0A7Y7QW20-F1
#
_cell.length_a   1.000
_cell.length_b   1.000
_cell.length_c   1.000
_cell.angle_alpha   90.00
_cell.angle_beta   90.00
_cell.angle_gamma   90.00
#
_symmetry.space_group_name_H-M   'P 1'
#
loop_
_entity.id
_entity.type
_entity.pdbx_description
1 polymer ?
#
loop_
_entity_poly.entity_id
_entity_poly.type
_entity_poly.pdbx_seq_one_letter_code
_entity_poly.pdbx_strand_id
1 'polypeptide(L)'
;MRKAAMMLGLGVALAAWSPGQAAHAPMTPGTIPCQVPPGWDQVAAQGAKVVVFGEMHGTREAPAFVGNLACALAAKGERVLVAVEHDAINDDDFQKAWAMPDAAFVPALTKAGWAERDDGVGSESMLAMLVGLHHEARMGRRIDIVAFNGAKDEAQARQFAQLPGQGPHDAAQAENIRIAAACQPYDHVLVLTGNTHARKRPVTYTRTPFDPMAMRLARSVPVIALNMKSAGGTSWTCELKPGVVPKPHVPITAADVECAAHPLGKDADLDRAPFIALGSLPGQQPDPDYDGVFWLGPVSASPPAVPAQSPKRTP
;
A
#
# COMPACT_ATOMS: atom_id res chain seq x y z
N MET A 1 -76.04 -31.03 -3.60
CA MET A 1 -75.11 -30.18 -2.83
C MET A 1 -73.68 -30.70 -3.01
N ARG A 2 -72.74 -29.76 -3.15
CA ARG A 2 -71.26 -29.89 -3.10
C ARG A 2 -70.53 -30.41 -4.35
N LYS A 3 -69.93 -29.44 -5.05
CA LYS A 3 -68.80 -29.54 -5.98
C LYS A 3 -67.56 -30.06 -5.22
N ALA A 4 -66.75 -30.91 -5.85
CA ALA A 4 -65.37 -31.18 -5.43
C ALA A 4 -64.44 -30.89 -6.60
N ALA A 5 -63.53 -29.94 -6.37
CA ALA A 5 -62.54 -29.46 -7.32
C ALA A 5 -61.25 -30.29 -7.22
N MET A 6 -60.63 -30.49 -8.37
CA MET A 6 -59.38 -31.20 -8.62
C MET A 6 -58.21 -30.26 -8.26
N MET A 7 -57.38 -30.63 -7.30
CA MET A 7 -56.14 -29.92 -6.95
C MET A 7 -54.94 -30.60 -7.63
N LEU A 8 -54.30 -29.89 -8.56
CA LEU A 8 -52.99 -30.21 -9.12
C LEU A 8 -51.91 -29.87 -8.08
N GLY A 9 -51.10 -30.85 -7.68
CA GLY A 9 -49.91 -30.63 -6.85
C GLY A 9 -48.71 -30.21 -7.70
N LEU A 10 -48.20 -29.01 -7.48
CA LEU A 10 -46.92 -28.54 -8.02
C LEU A 10 -45.79 -29.07 -7.11
N GLY A 11 -44.95 -29.96 -7.63
CA GLY A 11 -43.72 -30.38 -6.98
C GLY A 11 -42.64 -29.32 -7.16
N VAL A 12 -42.21 -28.68 -6.07
CA VAL A 12 -41.06 -27.77 -6.04
C VAL A 12 -39.79 -28.60 -5.87
N ALA A 13 -38.95 -28.63 -6.90
CA ALA A 13 -37.60 -29.19 -6.81
C ALA A 13 -36.69 -28.19 -6.08
N LEU A 14 -36.24 -28.54 -4.88
CA LEU A 14 -35.22 -27.82 -4.13
C LEU A 14 -33.85 -28.09 -4.76
N ALA A 15 -33.33 -27.12 -5.52
CA ALA A 15 -31.94 -27.12 -5.97
C ALA A 15 -31.04 -26.77 -4.78
N ALA A 16 -30.20 -27.71 -4.35
CA ALA A 16 -29.19 -27.49 -3.33
C ALA A 16 -28.09 -26.56 -3.88
N TRP A 17 -28.05 -25.32 -3.42
CA TRP A 17 -26.89 -24.45 -3.59
C TRP A 17 -25.77 -24.94 -2.68
N SER A 18 -24.77 -25.58 -3.27
CA SER A 18 -23.46 -25.74 -2.63
C SER A 18 -22.70 -24.43 -2.82
N PRO A 19 -22.27 -23.74 -1.74
CA PRO A 19 -21.36 -22.61 -1.89
C PRO A 19 -20.03 -23.15 -2.43
N GLY A 20 -19.76 -22.84 -3.69
CA GLY A 20 -18.48 -23.18 -4.31
C GLY A 20 -17.36 -22.48 -3.57
N GLN A 21 -16.43 -23.26 -3.02
CA GLN A 21 -15.09 -22.78 -2.73
C GLN A 21 -14.51 -22.26 -4.04
N ALA A 22 -14.34 -20.94 -4.15
CA ALA A 22 -13.54 -20.35 -5.20
C ALA A 22 -12.10 -20.84 -5.01
N ALA A 23 -11.74 -21.86 -5.78
CA ALA A 23 -10.36 -22.29 -5.93
C ALA A 23 -9.54 -21.06 -6.35
N HIS A 24 -8.53 -20.72 -5.56
CA HIS A 24 -7.62 -19.62 -5.86
C HIS A 24 -6.91 -19.94 -7.17
N ALA A 25 -7.17 -19.15 -8.20
CA ALA A 25 -6.41 -19.24 -9.44
C ALA A 25 -4.94 -18.90 -9.12
N PRO A 26 -3.97 -19.67 -9.63
CA PRO A 26 -2.57 -19.31 -9.51
C PRO A 26 -2.33 -17.93 -10.16
N MET A 27 -1.61 -17.05 -9.46
CA MET A 27 -1.27 -15.72 -9.95
C MET A 27 -0.52 -15.84 -11.28
N THR A 28 -1.17 -15.47 -12.38
CA THR A 28 -0.47 -15.15 -13.62
C THR A 28 0.48 -13.97 -13.33
N PRO A 29 1.73 -13.96 -13.82
CA PRO A 29 2.62 -12.81 -13.67
C PRO A 29 1.86 -11.54 -14.05
N GLY A 30 1.70 -10.63 -13.09
CA GLY A 30 0.86 -9.45 -13.24
C GLY A 30 1.44 -8.55 -14.32
N THR A 31 0.86 -8.59 -15.52
CA THR A 31 1.21 -7.64 -16.58
C THR A 31 0.82 -6.25 -16.10
N ILE A 32 1.81 -5.38 -15.88
CA ILE A 32 1.58 -3.98 -15.56
C ILE A 32 1.29 -3.24 -16.88
N PRO A 33 0.20 -2.46 -17.00
CA PRO A 33 -0.17 -1.81 -18.26
C PRO A 33 0.82 -0.73 -18.74
N CYS A 34 1.62 -0.17 -17.83
CA CYS A 34 2.60 0.88 -18.09
C CYS A 34 2.00 2.12 -18.75
N GLN A 35 0.84 2.56 -18.25
CA GLN A 35 0.13 3.74 -18.71
C GLN A 35 0.33 4.92 -17.75
N VAL A 36 0.68 6.09 -18.26
CA VAL A 36 0.75 7.29 -17.43
C VAL A 36 -0.67 7.72 -17.04
N PRO A 37 -0.99 7.83 -15.74
CA PRO A 37 -2.30 8.26 -15.29
C PRO A 37 -2.56 9.72 -15.71
N PRO A 38 -3.81 10.07 -16.07
CA PRO A 38 -4.18 11.46 -16.31
C PRO A 38 -3.79 12.36 -15.13
N GLY A 39 -3.22 13.54 -15.43
CA GLY A 39 -2.80 14.54 -14.43
C GLY A 39 -1.36 14.40 -13.94
N TRP A 40 -0.64 13.32 -14.30
CA TRP A 40 0.79 13.20 -13.98
C TRP A 40 1.65 14.33 -14.59
N ASP A 41 1.28 14.83 -15.76
CA ASP A 41 1.93 15.96 -16.43
C ASP A 41 1.98 17.22 -15.54
N GLN A 42 0.93 17.46 -14.76
CA GLN A 42 0.89 18.58 -13.81
C GLN A 42 1.85 18.38 -12.64
N VAL A 43 1.98 17.14 -12.16
CA VAL A 43 2.95 16.76 -11.11
C VAL A 43 4.38 16.92 -11.63
N ALA A 44 4.67 16.37 -12.82
CA ALA A 44 5.97 16.46 -13.45
C ALA A 44 6.40 17.91 -13.72
N ALA A 45 5.45 18.78 -14.11
CA ALA A 45 5.70 20.20 -14.33
C ALA A 45 6.15 20.98 -13.08
N GLN A 46 5.86 20.49 -11.88
CA GLN A 46 6.36 21.09 -10.63
C GLN A 46 7.87 20.84 -10.41
N GLY A 47 8.46 19.88 -11.13
CA GLY A 47 9.90 19.57 -11.04
C GLY A 47 10.33 18.88 -9.74
N ALA A 48 9.39 18.43 -8.90
CA ALA A 48 9.73 17.64 -7.72
C ALA A 48 10.15 16.23 -8.12
N LYS A 49 11.32 15.79 -7.64
CA LYS A 49 11.83 14.43 -7.90
C LYS A 49 11.16 13.38 -7.03
N VAL A 50 10.75 13.75 -5.82
CA VAL A 50 10.10 12.85 -4.87
C VAL A 50 8.59 13.10 -4.89
N VAL A 51 7.84 12.05 -5.21
CA VAL A 51 6.37 12.06 -5.13
C VAL A 51 5.94 10.98 -4.14
N VAL A 52 5.26 11.40 -3.08
CA VAL A 52 4.77 10.53 -2.01
C VAL A 52 3.28 10.28 -2.21
N PHE A 53 2.91 9.03 -2.41
CA PHE A 53 1.54 8.55 -2.48
C PHE A 53 1.14 8.03 -1.10
N GLY A 54 0.39 8.85 -0.38
CA GLY A 54 -0.28 8.46 0.86
C GLY A 54 -1.50 7.60 0.53
N GLU A 55 -1.57 6.41 1.11
CA GLU A 55 -2.60 5.43 0.80
C GLU A 55 -3.27 4.86 2.05
N MET A 56 -4.32 4.06 1.81
CA MET A 56 -4.91 3.22 2.84
C MET A 56 -4.52 1.76 2.59
N HIS A 57 -3.71 1.23 3.50
CA HIS A 57 -3.16 -0.11 3.41
C HIS A 57 -4.18 -1.18 3.06
N GLY A 58 -3.73 -2.13 2.25
CA GLY A 58 -4.50 -3.32 1.93
C GLY A 58 -5.59 -3.09 0.89
N THR A 59 -5.45 -2.09 0.02
CA THR A 59 -6.28 -1.96 -1.18
C THR A 59 -5.60 -2.59 -2.39
N ARG A 60 -6.37 -3.07 -3.37
CA ARG A 60 -5.80 -3.57 -4.63
C ARG A 60 -5.31 -2.42 -5.49
N GLU A 61 -5.99 -1.29 -5.43
CA GLU A 61 -5.92 -0.23 -6.43
C GLU A 61 -4.71 0.69 -6.20
N ALA A 62 -4.33 0.99 -4.96
CA ALA A 62 -3.22 1.91 -4.69
C ALA A 62 -1.85 1.36 -5.17
N PRO A 63 -1.45 0.11 -4.86
CA PRO A 63 -0.22 -0.46 -5.39
C PRO A 63 -0.25 -0.59 -6.92
N ALA A 64 -1.39 -1.02 -7.48
CA ALA A 64 -1.56 -1.13 -8.93
C ALA A 64 -1.38 0.22 -9.63
N PHE A 65 -1.91 1.31 -9.07
CA PHE A 65 -1.78 2.66 -9.61
C PHE A 65 -0.32 3.12 -9.64
N VAL A 66 0.40 2.99 -8.53
CA VAL A 66 1.82 3.41 -8.43
C VAL A 66 2.72 2.53 -9.28
N GLY A 67 2.51 1.20 -9.30
CA GLY A 67 3.23 0.29 -10.18
C GLY A 67 3.05 0.62 -11.65
N ASN A 68 1.82 0.93 -12.06
CA ASN A 68 1.49 1.31 -13.42
C ASN A 68 2.20 2.62 -13.84
N LEU A 69 2.21 3.63 -12.97
CA LEU A 69 2.96 4.87 -13.20
C LEU A 69 4.47 4.60 -13.29
N ALA A 70 5.04 3.88 -12.33
CA ALA A 70 6.47 3.55 -12.30
C ALA A 70 6.92 2.84 -13.58
N CYS A 71 6.15 1.84 -14.03
CA CYS A 71 6.43 1.19 -15.31
C CYS A 71 6.32 2.15 -16.49
N ALA A 72 5.28 2.98 -16.54
CA ALA A 72 5.05 3.93 -17.64
C ALA A 72 6.20 4.93 -17.80
N LEU A 73 6.73 5.45 -16.69
CA LEU A 73 7.88 6.35 -16.66
C LEU A 73 9.15 5.64 -17.13
N ALA A 74 9.41 4.46 -16.57
CA ALA A 74 10.55 3.66 -16.99
C ALA A 74 10.48 3.23 -18.47
N ALA A 75 9.26 3.06 -18.99
CA ALA A 75 9.03 2.76 -20.40
C ALA A 75 9.34 3.92 -21.34
N LYS A 76 9.30 5.16 -20.84
CA LYS A 76 9.81 6.36 -21.53
C LYS A 76 11.32 6.51 -21.40
N GLY A 77 11.97 5.56 -20.72
CA GLY A 77 13.40 5.56 -20.46
C GLY A 77 13.79 6.27 -19.16
N GLU A 78 12.86 6.84 -18.40
CA GLU A 78 13.20 7.50 -17.12
C GLU A 78 13.72 6.48 -16.09
N ARG A 79 14.60 6.91 -15.18
CA ARG A 79 15.07 6.07 -14.07
C ARG A 79 14.22 6.31 -12.84
N VAL A 80 13.60 5.25 -12.35
CA VAL A 80 12.60 5.31 -11.28
C VAL A 80 13.08 4.51 -10.07
N LEU A 81 13.06 5.15 -8.89
CA LEU A 81 13.13 4.44 -7.62
C LEU A 81 11.71 4.30 -7.07
N VAL A 82 11.29 3.09 -6.75
CA VAL A 82 10.04 2.83 -6.04
C VAL A 82 10.36 2.50 -4.58
N ALA A 83 10.09 3.44 -3.69
CA ALA A 83 10.23 3.25 -2.25
C ALA A 83 8.95 2.64 -1.69
N VAL A 84 9.08 1.45 -1.13
CA VAL A 84 7.98 0.61 -0.65
C VAL A 84 8.01 0.55 0.86
N GLU A 85 6.86 0.79 1.50
CA GLU A 85 6.74 0.72 2.96
C GLU A 85 6.80 -0.73 3.42
N HIS A 86 8.00 -1.29 3.51
CA HIS A 86 8.30 -2.58 4.11
C HIS A 86 9.58 -2.44 4.96
N ASP A 87 9.81 -3.33 5.93
CA ASP A 87 10.87 -3.13 6.93
C ASP A 87 12.25 -2.86 6.34
N ALA A 88 12.84 -1.75 6.74
CA ALA A 88 14.17 -1.33 6.30
C ALA A 88 15.28 -2.28 6.76
N ILE A 89 15.07 -3.03 7.85
CA ILE A 89 16.03 -4.04 8.31
C ILE A 89 16.18 -5.20 7.32
N ASN A 90 15.16 -5.43 6.48
CA ASN A 90 15.14 -6.47 5.47
C ASN A 90 15.54 -5.96 4.07
N ASP A 91 15.90 -4.66 3.93
CA ASP A 91 16.17 -4.07 2.62
C ASP A 91 17.34 -4.76 1.90
N ASP A 92 18.40 -5.14 2.61
CA ASP A 92 19.52 -5.89 2.02
C ASP A 92 19.07 -7.21 1.36
N ASP A 93 18.08 -7.89 1.95
CA ASP A 93 17.51 -9.11 1.37
C ASP A 93 16.52 -8.81 0.24
N PHE A 94 15.80 -7.68 0.30
CA PHE A 94 15.05 -7.16 -0.84
C PHE A 94 15.97 -6.87 -2.03
N GLN A 95 17.12 -6.23 -1.82
CA GLN A 95 18.07 -5.92 -2.89
C GLN A 95 18.67 -7.20 -3.49
N LYS A 96 19.00 -8.20 -2.65
CA LYS A 96 19.45 -9.52 -3.14
C LYS A 96 18.36 -10.21 -3.95
N ALA A 97 17.11 -10.21 -3.48
CA ALA A 97 15.98 -10.75 -4.22
C ALA A 97 15.77 -10.01 -5.55
N TRP A 98 15.85 -8.67 -5.53
CA TRP A 98 15.67 -7.80 -6.69
C TRP A 98 16.75 -8.01 -7.76
N ALA A 99 17.88 -8.64 -7.46
CA ALA A 99 18.90 -9.00 -8.43
C ALA A 99 18.70 -10.40 -9.05
N MET A 100 17.73 -11.18 -8.58
CA MET A 100 17.50 -12.56 -9.04
C MET A 100 16.71 -12.63 -10.36
N PRO A 101 16.70 -13.76 -11.07
CA PRO A 101 15.75 -13.99 -12.15
C PRO A 101 14.30 -14.00 -11.66
N ASP A 102 13.34 -13.71 -12.55
CA ASP A 102 11.90 -13.64 -12.21
C ASP A 102 11.39 -14.87 -11.44
N ALA A 103 11.83 -16.07 -11.84
CA ALA A 103 11.41 -17.33 -11.21
C ALA A 103 11.87 -17.47 -9.74
N ALA A 104 12.89 -16.72 -9.32
CA ALA A 104 13.45 -16.76 -7.97
C ALA A 104 13.05 -15.54 -7.11
N PHE A 105 12.50 -14.49 -7.73
CA PHE A 105 12.17 -13.24 -7.04
C PHE A 105 11.14 -13.42 -5.92
N VAL A 106 9.96 -13.98 -6.24
CA VAL A 106 8.88 -14.18 -5.24
C VAL A 106 9.32 -15.09 -4.08
N PRO A 107 9.93 -16.27 -4.32
CA PRO A 107 10.43 -17.10 -3.22
C PRO A 107 11.48 -16.41 -2.34
N ALA A 108 12.32 -15.54 -2.91
CA ALA A 108 13.31 -14.79 -2.15
C ALA A 108 12.65 -13.69 -1.30
N LEU A 109 11.76 -12.90 -1.90
CA LEU A 109 11.04 -11.84 -1.21
C LEU A 109 10.15 -12.38 -0.07
N THR A 110 9.50 -13.53 -0.31
CA THR A 110 8.74 -14.28 0.71
C THR A 110 9.56 -14.53 1.98
N LYS A 111 10.85 -14.85 1.84
CA LYS A 111 11.77 -15.11 2.96
C LYS A 111 12.35 -13.83 3.57
N ALA A 112 12.32 -12.72 2.84
CA ALA A 112 12.82 -11.41 3.29
C ALA A 112 11.80 -10.66 4.17
N GLY A 113 11.05 -11.37 5.02
CA GLY A 113 10.05 -10.79 5.91
C GLY A 113 8.64 -10.60 5.33
N TRP A 114 8.42 -10.85 4.03
CA TRP A 114 7.07 -10.70 3.44
C TRP A 114 6.07 -11.70 4.04
N ALA A 115 6.50 -12.93 4.35
CA ALA A 115 5.66 -13.94 4.98
C ALA A 115 5.31 -13.65 6.46
N GLU A 116 5.94 -12.65 7.07
CA GLU A 116 5.72 -12.26 8.47
C GLU A 116 4.60 -11.22 8.61
N ARG A 117 4.04 -10.77 7.48
CA ARG A 117 3.02 -9.72 7.41
C ARG A 117 1.62 -10.31 7.29
N ASP A 118 0.73 -9.87 8.15
CA ASP A 118 -0.71 -10.18 8.15
C ASP A 118 -1.59 -8.96 7.83
N ASP A 119 -0.97 -7.80 7.64
CA ASP A 119 -1.60 -6.53 7.31
C ASP A 119 -1.55 -6.20 5.80
N GLY A 120 -2.05 -5.02 5.43
CA GLY A 120 -2.09 -4.56 4.05
C GLY A 120 -0.73 -4.28 3.41
N VAL A 121 0.34 -4.14 4.21
CA VAL A 121 1.71 -3.94 3.72
C VAL A 121 2.23 -5.21 3.03
N GLY A 122 1.93 -6.39 3.58
CA GLY A 122 2.26 -7.69 3.00
C GLY A 122 1.29 -8.20 1.93
N SER A 123 0.43 -7.34 1.38
CA SER A 123 -0.71 -7.75 0.56
C SER A 123 -0.36 -8.35 -0.81
N GLU A 124 -1.29 -9.15 -1.36
CA GLU A 124 -1.24 -9.68 -2.73
C GLU A 124 -0.96 -8.59 -3.77
N SER A 125 -1.59 -7.42 -3.65
CA SER A 125 -1.43 -6.32 -4.60
C SER A 125 -0.05 -5.65 -4.51
N MET A 126 0.48 -5.48 -3.30
CA MET A 126 1.85 -5.00 -3.10
C MET A 126 2.86 -5.98 -3.71
N LEU A 127 2.66 -7.29 -3.53
CA LEU A 127 3.51 -8.31 -4.14
C LEU A 127 3.38 -8.28 -5.67
N ALA A 128 2.16 -8.20 -6.20
CA ALA A 128 1.92 -8.15 -7.64
C ALA A 128 2.55 -6.92 -8.30
N MET A 129 2.50 -5.75 -7.64
CA MET A 129 3.21 -4.54 -8.05
C MET A 129 4.71 -4.82 -8.18
N LEU A 130 5.33 -5.36 -7.14
CA LEU A 130 6.77 -5.65 -7.14
C LEU A 130 7.16 -6.70 -8.19
N VAL A 131 6.36 -7.75 -8.37
CA VAL A 131 6.60 -8.79 -9.38
C VAL A 131 6.58 -8.20 -10.79
N GLY A 132 5.59 -7.37 -11.10
CA GLY A 132 5.53 -6.74 -12.41
C GLY A 132 6.69 -5.76 -12.62
N LEU A 133 7.03 -4.93 -11.63
CA LEU A 133 8.16 -4.01 -11.75
C LEU A 133 9.51 -4.74 -11.86
N HIS A 134 9.67 -5.86 -11.16
CA HIS A 134 10.85 -6.72 -11.25
C HIS A 134 11.00 -7.27 -12.67
N HIS A 135 9.92 -7.77 -13.26
CA HIS A 135 9.92 -8.26 -14.64
C HIS A 135 10.38 -7.16 -15.61
N GLU A 136 9.84 -5.95 -15.48
CA GLU A 136 10.23 -4.82 -16.32
C GLU A 136 11.71 -4.42 -16.12
N ALA A 137 12.22 -4.48 -14.89
CA ALA A 137 13.64 -4.27 -14.59
C ALA A 137 14.52 -5.35 -15.24
N ARG A 138 14.10 -6.63 -15.23
CA ARG A 138 14.78 -7.73 -15.94
C ARG A 138 14.75 -7.58 -17.46
N MET A 139 13.72 -6.94 -18.00
CA MET A 139 13.64 -6.55 -19.41
C MET A 139 14.47 -5.31 -19.76
N GLY A 140 15.26 -4.79 -18.80
CA GLY A 140 16.22 -3.70 -19.02
C GLY A 140 15.67 -2.30 -18.73
N ARG A 141 14.46 -2.18 -18.17
CA ARG A 141 13.98 -0.89 -17.68
C ARG A 141 14.76 -0.45 -16.44
N ARG A 142 14.90 0.86 -16.27
CA ARG A 142 15.68 1.46 -15.19
C ARG A 142 14.82 1.66 -13.95
N ILE A 143 14.49 0.56 -13.28
CA ILE A 143 13.65 0.53 -12.08
C ILE A 143 14.43 -0.10 -10.93
N ASP A 144 14.56 0.64 -9.84
CA ASP A 144 15.12 0.18 -8.57
C ASP A 144 14.05 0.25 -7.47
N ILE A 145 14.24 -0.49 -6.39
CA ILE A 145 13.35 -0.47 -5.22
C ILE A 145 14.11 -0.23 -3.93
N VAL A 146 13.41 0.23 -2.89
CA VAL A 146 13.92 0.26 -1.50
C VAL A 146 12.79 -0.04 -0.52
N ALA A 147 13.02 -0.95 0.42
CA ALA A 147 12.21 -1.12 1.61
C ALA A 147 12.68 -0.09 2.67
N PHE A 148 11.80 0.80 3.10
CA PHE A 148 12.23 1.95 3.93
C PHE A 148 11.64 2.00 5.34
N ASN A 149 10.74 1.08 5.69
CA ASN A 149 9.90 1.21 6.88
C ASN A 149 10.69 1.03 8.20
N GLY A 150 10.64 2.02 9.08
CA GLY A 150 11.34 2.02 10.37
C GLY A 150 12.86 2.11 10.29
N ALA A 151 13.53 1.85 11.43
CA ALA A 151 14.99 1.88 11.52
C ALA A 151 15.60 0.63 10.87
N LYS A 152 16.63 0.83 10.04
CA LYS A 152 17.34 -0.26 9.35
C LYS A 152 18.30 -1.03 10.27
N ASP A 153 18.75 -0.40 11.36
CA ASP A 153 19.66 -0.99 12.33
C ASP A 153 19.53 -0.28 13.70
N GLU A 154 20.21 -0.82 14.71
CA GLU A 154 20.20 -0.24 16.05
C GLU A 154 20.86 1.14 16.13
N ALA A 155 21.85 1.43 15.26
CA ALA A 155 22.54 2.71 15.29
C ALA A 155 21.59 3.83 14.86
N GLN A 156 20.81 3.61 13.79
CA GLN A 156 19.77 4.51 13.35
C GLN A 156 18.63 4.61 14.37
N ALA A 157 18.24 3.50 15.00
CA ALA A 157 17.24 3.53 16.07
C ALA A 157 17.69 4.43 17.23
N ARG A 158 18.96 4.32 17.67
CA ARG A 158 19.54 5.19 18.70
C ARG A 158 19.63 6.65 18.26
N GLN A 159 19.96 6.92 17.00
CA GLN A 159 20.06 8.27 16.44
C GLN A 159 18.76 9.06 16.60
N PHE A 160 17.61 8.41 16.41
CA PHE A 160 16.31 9.08 16.46
C PHE A 160 15.50 8.86 17.74
N ALA A 161 16.02 8.09 18.71
CA ALA A 161 15.31 7.66 19.91
C ALA A 161 14.72 8.80 20.76
N GLN A 162 15.25 10.02 20.67
CA GLN A 162 14.79 11.19 21.44
C GLN A 162 13.59 11.90 20.82
N LEU A 163 13.17 11.50 19.61
CA LEU A 163 12.00 12.11 18.97
C LEU A 163 10.70 11.62 19.63
N PRO A 164 9.70 12.48 19.78
CA PRO A 164 8.44 12.13 20.42
C PRO A 164 7.55 11.26 19.52
N GLY A 165 6.68 10.45 20.14
CA GLY A 165 5.64 9.69 19.43
C GLY A 165 6.23 8.74 18.37
N GLN A 166 5.63 8.75 17.17
CA GLN A 166 6.15 8.01 16.00
C GLN A 166 7.36 8.70 15.34
N GLY A 167 7.82 9.84 15.87
CA GLY A 167 8.92 10.61 15.30
C GLY A 167 10.20 9.81 15.00
N PRO A 168 10.64 8.85 15.85
CA PRO A 168 11.81 8.02 15.53
C PRO A 168 11.61 7.16 14.28
N HIS A 169 10.41 6.61 14.11
CA HIS A 169 10.03 5.76 12.99
C HIS A 169 9.99 6.58 11.68
N ASP A 170 9.25 7.69 11.65
CA ASP A 170 9.16 8.57 10.47
C ASP A 170 10.50 9.23 10.09
N ALA A 171 11.37 9.50 11.07
CA ALA A 171 12.70 10.02 10.81
C ALA A 171 13.60 8.99 10.12
N ALA A 172 13.54 7.73 10.57
CA ALA A 172 14.26 6.65 9.93
C ALA A 172 13.75 6.38 8.51
N GLN A 173 12.44 6.34 8.30
CA GLN A 173 11.81 6.20 6.98
C GLN A 173 12.32 7.28 6.01
N ALA A 174 12.28 8.56 6.42
CA ALA A 174 12.73 9.67 5.60
C ALA A 174 14.24 9.58 5.28
N GLU A 175 15.07 9.16 6.25
CA GLU A 175 16.50 8.98 6.02
C GLU A 175 16.80 7.83 5.04
N ASN A 176 16.11 6.70 5.16
CA ASN A 176 16.29 5.55 4.28
C ASN A 176 15.96 5.90 2.83
N ILE A 177 14.84 6.59 2.60
CA ILE A 177 14.45 7.08 1.26
C ILE A 177 15.50 8.05 0.73
N ARG A 178 15.97 9.00 1.54
CA ARG A 178 16.99 9.98 1.12
C ARG A 178 18.30 9.31 0.72
N ILE A 179 18.74 8.29 1.47
CA ILE A 179 19.96 7.53 1.17
C ILE A 179 19.79 6.80 -0.16
N ALA A 180 18.70 6.03 -0.33
CA ALA A 180 18.44 5.30 -1.56
C ALA A 180 18.32 6.23 -2.79
N ALA A 181 17.62 7.35 -2.65
CA ALA A 181 17.46 8.35 -3.70
C ALA A 181 18.80 9.01 -4.13
N ALA A 182 19.83 8.96 -3.29
CA ALA A 182 21.15 9.51 -3.60
C ALA A 182 22.09 8.50 -4.28
N CYS A 183 21.73 7.21 -4.33
CA CYS A 183 22.59 6.16 -4.90
C CYS A 183 22.73 6.24 -6.43
N GLN A 184 21.75 6.83 -7.12
CA GLN A 184 21.73 6.97 -8.58
C GLN A 184 21.05 8.29 -8.98
N PRO A 185 21.26 8.79 -10.21
CA PRO A 185 20.52 9.94 -10.73
C PRO A 185 19.11 9.49 -11.17
N TYR A 186 18.21 9.31 -10.19
CA TYR A 186 16.80 9.04 -10.45
C TYR A 186 16.12 10.29 -11.04
N ASP A 187 15.30 10.07 -12.06
CA ASP A 187 14.38 11.08 -12.60
C ASP A 187 13.17 11.22 -11.66
N HIS A 188 12.71 10.09 -11.11
CA HIS A 188 11.58 10.01 -10.19
C HIS A 188 11.86 9.06 -9.02
N VAL A 189 11.49 9.49 -7.81
CA VAL A 189 11.39 8.68 -6.61
C VAL A 189 9.93 8.64 -6.21
N LEU A 190 9.29 7.49 -6.40
CA LEU A 190 7.89 7.27 -6.08
C LEU A 190 7.81 6.53 -4.75
N VAL A 191 7.25 7.16 -3.73
CA VAL A 191 7.11 6.57 -2.39
C VAL A 191 5.66 6.15 -2.21
N LEU A 192 5.39 4.88 -1.92
CA LEU A 192 4.05 4.39 -1.56
C LEU A 192 4.03 4.08 -0.07
N THR A 193 3.16 4.78 0.67
CA THR A 193 3.12 4.71 2.14
C THR A 193 1.75 5.02 2.71
N GLY A 194 1.49 4.66 3.95
CA GLY A 194 0.29 5.04 4.69
C GLY A 194 0.10 6.56 4.76
N ASN A 195 -1.14 7.01 4.62
CA ASN A 195 -1.54 8.42 4.60
C ASN A 195 -0.89 9.27 5.72
N THR A 196 -0.80 8.74 6.94
CA THR A 196 -0.19 9.45 8.06
C THR A 196 1.27 9.86 7.78
N HIS A 197 2.08 8.97 7.22
CA HIS A 197 3.49 9.21 6.88
C HIS A 197 3.64 10.19 5.72
N ALA A 198 2.66 10.22 4.81
CA ALA A 198 2.65 11.09 3.64
C ALA A 198 2.31 12.56 3.92
N ARG A 199 1.89 12.91 5.14
CA ARG A 199 1.51 14.29 5.50
C ARG A 199 2.69 15.25 5.56
N LYS A 200 2.48 16.50 5.12
CA LYS A 200 3.47 17.59 5.12
C LYS A 200 3.37 18.53 6.34
N ARG A 201 2.52 18.18 7.31
CA ARG A 201 2.32 18.94 8.56
C ARG A 201 2.36 18.00 9.76
N PRO A 202 2.66 18.50 10.98
CA PRO A 202 2.73 17.68 12.16
C PRO A 202 1.44 16.90 12.43
N VAL A 203 1.57 15.64 12.81
CA VAL A 203 0.45 14.78 13.20
C VAL A 203 0.46 14.62 14.72
N THR A 204 -0.72 14.68 15.33
CA THR A 204 -0.89 14.36 16.75
C THR A 204 -1.60 13.02 16.87
N TYR A 205 -0.87 11.98 17.27
CA TYR A 205 -1.46 10.70 17.68
C TYR A 205 -1.36 10.57 19.20
N THR A 206 -2.42 10.09 19.86
CA THR A 206 -2.46 9.90 21.34
C THR A 206 -1.90 11.09 22.15
N ARG A 207 -2.17 12.33 21.71
CA ARG A 207 -1.72 13.61 22.31
C ARG A 207 -0.22 13.92 22.20
N THR A 208 0.56 13.12 21.48
CA THR A 208 1.98 13.39 21.25
C THR A 208 2.19 13.77 19.78
N PRO A 209 2.59 15.01 19.47
CA PRO A 209 2.86 15.41 18.10
C PRO A 209 4.17 14.79 17.60
N PHE A 210 4.22 14.48 16.32
CA PHE A 210 5.44 14.11 15.61
C PHE A 210 5.42 14.66 14.17
N ASP A 211 6.61 14.85 13.59
CA ASP A 211 6.75 15.22 12.18
C ASP A 211 6.73 13.95 11.32
N PRO A 212 5.78 13.81 10.38
CA PRO A 212 5.69 12.64 9.49
C PRO A 212 6.82 12.58 8.47
N MET A 213 7.01 11.41 7.87
CA MET A 213 8.08 11.12 6.91
C MET A 213 8.12 12.15 5.76
N ALA A 214 7.00 12.47 5.12
CA ALA A 214 6.99 13.40 3.98
C ALA A 214 7.37 14.83 4.40
N MET A 215 6.89 15.29 5.57
CA MET A 215 7.30 16.57 6.16
C MET A 215 8.81 16.61 6.41
N ARG A 216 9.42 15.49 6.84
CA ARG A 216 10.87 15.40 7.07
C ARG A 216 11.65 15.39 5.76
N LEU A 217 11.22 14.62 4.76
CA LEU A 217 11.83 14.61 3.42
C LEU A 217 11.81 16.01 2.78
N ALA A 218 10.71 16.74 2.93
CA ALA A 218 10.52 18.08 2.38
C ALA A 218 11.50 19.13 2.94
N ARG A 219 12.24 18.83 4.02
CA ARG A 219 13.29 19.72 4.56
C ARG A 219 14.56 19.72 3.73
N SER A 220 14.78 18.70 2.92
CA SER A 220 16.03 18.52 2.17
C SER A 220 15.83 18.44 0.66
N VAL A 221 14.64 18.07 0.20
CA VAL A 221 14.31 17.96 -1.23
C VAL A 221 12.88 18.43 -1.49
N PRO A 222 12.57 18.98 -2.69
CA PRO A 222 11.20 19.22 -3.08
C PRO A 222 10.39 17.90 -3.11
N VAL A 223 9.26 17.90 -2.39
CA VAL A 223 8.33 16.76 -2.27
C VAL A 223 6.93 17.19 -2.67
N ILE A 224 6.29 16.37 -3.51
CA ILE A 224 4.84 16.40 -3.74
C ILE A 224 4.22 15.26 -2.97
N ALA A 225 3.29 15.56 -2.06
CA ALA A 225 2.51 14.56 -1.35
C ALA A 225 1.09 14.50 -1.91
N LEU A 226 0.64 13.30 -2.28
CA LEU A 226 -0.69 13.04 -2.82
C LEU A 226 -1.46 12.14 -1.86
N ASN A 227 -2.67 12.56 -1.49
CA ASN A 227 -3.57 11.78 -0.64
C ASN A 227 -4.45 10.86 -1.50
N MET A 228 -4.55 9.59 -1.13
CA MET A 228 -5.49 8.68 -1.75
C MET A 228 -6.92 9.17 -1.54
N LYS A 229 -7.72 9.11 -2.61
CA LYS A 229 -9.17 9.32 -2.56
C LYS A 229 -9.91 8.22 -3.30
N SER A 230 -11.07 7.82 -2.78
CA SER A 230 -11.84 6.70 -3.35
C SER A 230 -13.36 6.92 -3.34
N ALA A 231 -14.06 6.08 -4.10
CA ALA A 231 -15.50 5.92 -4.04
C ALA A 231 -15.96 5.04 -2.86
N GLY A 232 -15.04 4.72 -1.95
CA GLY A 232 -15.23 3.76 -0.87
C GLY A 232 -15.10 2.32 -1.35
N GLY A 233 -15.38 1.38 -0.45
CA GLY A 233 -15.31 -0.05 -0.72
C GLY A 233 -14.74 -0.80 0.47
N THR A 234 -13.64 -1.51 0.28
CA THR A 234 -12.98 -2.26 1.37
C THR A 234 -11.45 -2.13 1.32
N SER A 235 -10.82 -2.26 2.47
CA SER A 235 -9.36 -2.35 2.63
C SER A 235 -9.03 -3.49 3.60
N TRP A 236 -7.88 -4.15 3.42
CA TRP A 236 -7.37 -5.12 4.39
C TRP A 236 -6.54 -4.42 5.46
N THR A 237 -7.12 -4.27 6.64
CA THR A 237 -6.52 -3.56 7.78
C THR A 237 -6.56 -4.43 9.03
N CYS A 238 -5.64 -4.18 9.95
CA CYS A 238 -5.63 -4.78 11.27
C CYS A 238 -6.25 -3.80 12.26
N GLU A 239 -7.44 -4.12 12.75
CA GLU A 239 -8.23 -3.27 13.63
C GLU A 239 -8.45 -3.93 15.00
N LEU A 240 -8.70 -3.12 16.02
CA LEU A 240 -9.11 -3.67 17.32
C LEU A 240 -10.43 -4.41 17.18
N LYS A 241 -10.50 -5.62 17.74
CA LYS A 241 -11.72 -6.41 17.74
C LYS A 241 -12.87 -5.65 18.42
N PRO A 242 -14.12 -5.81 17.94
CA PRO A 242 -15.27 -5.22 18.60
C PRO A 242 -15.31 -5.50 20.10
N GLY A 243 -15.45 -4.44 20.90
CA GLY A 243 -15.50 -4.53 22.37
C GLY A 243 -14.15 -4.45 23.07
N VAL A 244 -13.03 -4.46 22.35
CA VAL A 244 -11.71 -4.18 22.93
C VAL A 244 -11.58 -2.68 23.17
N VAL A 245 -11.33 -2.29 24.43
CA VAL A 245 -11.06 -0.91 24.82
C VAL A 245 -9.60 -0.80 25.26
N PRO A 246 -8.73 -0.08 24.52
CA PRO A 246 -7.34 0.13 24.91
C PRO A 246 -7.25 0.76 26.30
N LYS A 247 -6.43 0.17 27.17
CA LYS A 247 -6.15 0.71 28.49
C LYS A 247 -4.76 1.36 28.50
N PRO A 248 -4.59 2.50 29.20
CA PRO A 248 -3.26 3.10 29.36
C PRO A 248 -2.26 2.08 29.90
N HIS A 249 -1.07 2.01 29.30
CA HIS A 249 0.03 1.13 29.69
C HIS A 249 -0.23 -0.38 29.59
N VAL A 250 -1.35 -0.82 28.99
CA VAL A 250 -1.58 -2.22 28.65
C VAL A 250 -1.28 -2.39 27.15
N PRO A 251 -0.31 -3.24 26.78
CA PRO A 251 -0.03 -3.50 25.37
C PRO A 251 -1.24 -4.10 24.67
N ILE A 252 -1.52 -3.62 23.45
CA ILE A 252 -2.42 -4.31 22.52
C ILE A 252 -1.68 -5.54 22.00
N THR A 253 -2.33 -6.70 22.05
CA THR A 253 -1.74 -7.98 21.61
C THR A 253 -2.42 -8.49 20.35
N ALA A 254 -1.86 -9.53 19.72
CA ALA A 254 -2.49 -10.20 18.58
C ALA A 254 -3.89 -10.79 18.92
N ALA A 255 -4.18 -11.04 20.20
CA ALA A 255 -5.51 -11.49 20.62
C ALA A 255 -6.55 -10.36 20.54
N ASP A 256 -6.12 -9.10 20.63
CA ASP A 256 -6.96 -7.90 20.64
C ASP A 256 -7.24 -7.35 19.24
N VAL A 257 -6.50 -7.81 18.24
CA VAL A 257 -6.51 -7.31 16.86
C VAL A 257 -7.07 -8.39 15.92
N GLU A 258 -7.83 -7.96 14.93
CA GLU A 258 -8.25 -8.77 13.79
C GLU A 258 -7.76 -8.10 12.51
N CYS A 259 -7.12 -8.88 11.65
CA CYS A 259 -6.74 -8.46 10.30
C CYS A 259 -7.71 -9.09 9.30
N ALA A 260 -8.54 -8.25 8.68
CA ALA A 260 -9.57 -8.69 7.76
C ALA A 260 -9.88 -7.60 6.73
N ALA A 261 -10.80 -7.89 5.81
CA ALA A 261 -11.39 -6.87 4.95
C ALA A 261 -12.37 -6.02 5.77
N HIS A 262 -12.04 -4.74 5.96
CA HIS A 262 -12.89 -3.77 6.64
C HIS A 262 -13.50 -2.78 5.63
N PRO A 263 -14.72 -2.25 5.90
CA PRO A 263 -15.30 -1.21 5.07
C PRO A 263 -14.44 0.05 5.05
N LEU A 264 -14.13 0.54 3.85
CA LEU A 264 -13.50 1.84 3.66
C LEU A 264 -14.54 2.89 3.27
N GLY A 265 -14.55 3.99 4.02
CA GLY A 265 -15.44 5.12 3.75
C GLY A 265 -15.21 5.75 2.39
N LYS A 266 -16.28 6.27 1.80
CA LYS A 266 -16.28 7.01 0.54
C LYS A 266 -15.81 8.45 0.74
N ASP A 267 -14.87 8.92 -0.07
CA ASP A 267 -14.48 10.34 -0.14
C ASP A 267 -15.36 11.14 -1.11
N ALA A 268 -15.60 10.58 -2.30
CA ALA A 268 -16.36 11.22 -3.38
C ALA A 268 -17.02 10.16 -4.27
N ASP A 269 -17.74 10.58 -5.30
CA ASP A 269 -18.35 9.68 -6.28
C ASP A 269 -18.16 10.27 -7.66
N LEU A 270 -16.97 10.03 -8.19
CA LEU A 270 -16.60 10.50 -9.51
C LEU A 270 -16.68 9.29 -10.42
N ASP A 271 -17.71 9.24 -11.26
CA ASP A 271 -17.87 8.23 -12.32
C ASP A 271 -16.82 8.47 -13.42
N ARG A 272 -15.56 8.22 -13.09
CA ARG A 272 -14.40 8.41 -13.96
C ARG A 272 -13.24 7.51 -13.54
N ALA A 273 -12.39 7.21 -14.52
CA ALA A 273 -11.16 6.46 -14.34
C ALA A 273 -10.19 7.15 -13.35
N PRO A 274 -9.27 6.37 -12.73
CA PRO A 274 -8.23 6.89 -11.85
C PRO A 274 -7.40 8.04 -12.45
N PHE A 275 -7.02 9.00 -11.62
CA PHE A 275 -6.26 10.18 -12.04
C PHE A 275 -5.52 10.84 -10.88
N ILE A 276 -4.61 11.75 -11.20
CA ILE A 276 -3.95 12.64 -10.24
C ILE A 276 -4.49 14.06 -10.42
N ALA A 277 -4.68 14.78 -9.33
CA ALA A 277 -4.92 16.21 -9.34
C ALA A 277 -4.11 16.90 -8.24
N LEU A 278 -3.45 18.00 -8.57
CA LEU A 278 -2.92 18.92 -7.56
C LEU A 278 -4.10 19.69 -6.93
N GLY A 279 -4.04 19.93 -5.62
CA GLY A 279 -5.15 20.46 -4.83
C GLY A 279 -6.15 19.39 -4.38
N SER A 280 -7.44 19.67 -4.51
CA SER A 280 -8.54 18.80 -4.05
C SER A 280 -9.32 18.17 -5.20
N LEU A 281 -10.15 17.18 -4.88
CA LEU A 281 -11.20 16.72 -5.80
C LEU A 281 -12.21 17.85 -6.10
N PRO A 282 -12.90 17.80 -7.25
CA PRO A 282 -13.95 18.76 -7.58
C PRO A 282 -14.98 18.91 -6.45
N GLY A 283 -15.25 20.15 -6.04
CA GLY A 283 -16.21 20.48 -4.99
C GLY A 283 -15.74 20.24 -3.55
N GLN A 284 -14.48 19.83 -3.34
CA GLN A 284 -13.89 19.65 -2.02
C GLN A 284 -12.88 20.74 -1.68
N GLN A 285 -12.69 20.99 -0.39
CA GLN A 285 -11.63 21.89 0.07
C GLN A 285 -10.25 21.21 -0.02
N PRO A 286 -9.18 21.95 -0.32
CA PRO A 286 -7.82 21.45 -0.22
C PRO A 286 -7.51 20.94 1.19
N ASP A 287 -6.89 19.77 1.28
CA ASP A 287 -6.31 19.27 2.53
C ASP A 287 -4.93 19.91 2.69
N PRO A 288 -4.70 20.75 3.71
CA PRO A 288 -3.42 21.45 3.89
C PRO A 288 -2.25 20.50 4.22
N ASP A 289 -2.53 19.23 4.51
CA ASP A 289 -1.50 18.24 4.81
C ASP A 289 -0.90 17.61 3.54
N TYR A 290 -1.45 17.88 2.35
CA TYR A 290 -1.02 17.33 1.06
C TYR A 290 -1.01 18.39 -0.05
N ASP A 291 -0.28 18.13 -1.13
CA ASP A 291 -0.24 19.00 -2.32
C ASP A 291 -1.31 18.62 -3.35
N GLY A 292 -1.87 17.42 -3.25
CA GLY A 292 -2.82 16.89 -4.21
C GLY A 292 -3.47 15.59 -3.76
N VAL A 293 -4.15 14.95 -4.71
CA VAL A 293 -4.83 13.67 -4.54
C VAL A 293 -4.55 12.75 -5.71
N PHE A 294 -4.63 11.45 -5.48
CA PHE A 294 -4.80 10.47 -6.54
C PHE A 294 -6.10 9.69 -6.29
N TRP A 295 -6.98 9.78 -7.27
CA TRP A 295 -8.31 9.17 -7.23
C TRP A 295 -8.24 7.75 -7.78
N LEU A 296 -8.84 6.79 -7.07
CA LEU A 296 -8.81 5.38 -7.45
C LEU A 296 -10.19 4.81 -7.88
N GLY A 297 -11.28 5.56 -7.70
CA GLY A 297 -12.62 5.00 -7.86
C GLY A 297 -12.97 4.04 -6.71
N PRO A 298 -13.84 3.03 -6.94
CA PRO A 298 -14.13 2.00 -5.95
C PRO A 298 -12.86 1.18 -5.61
N VAL A 299 -12.71 0.81 -4.34
CA VAL A 299 -11.56 0.03 -3.90
C VAL A 299 -11.92 -1.29 -3.23
N SER A 300 -11.02 -2.25 -3.31
CA SER A 300 -11.24 -3.60 -2.80
C SER A 300 -10.07 -4.08 -1.96
N ALA A 301 -10.40 -4.84 -0.90
CA ALA A 301 -9.40 -5.39 -0.01
C ALA A 301 -8.45 -6.36 -0.72
N SER A 302 -7.16 -6.19 -0.43
CA SER A 302 -6.08 -7.08 -0.84
C SER A 302 -5.53 -7.78 0.41
N PRO A 303 -5.82 -9.08 0.61
CA PRO A 303 -5.30 -9.83 1.76
C PRO A 303 -3.78 -10.05 1.65
N PRO A 304 -3.12 -10.56 2.70
CA PRO A 304 -1.72 -10.94 2.68
C PRO A 304 -1.41 -11.94 1.55
N ALA A 305 -0.29 -11.74 0.86
CA ALA A 305 0.10 -12.58 -0.27
C ALA A 305 0.51 -14.00 0.14
N VAL A 306 0.97 -14.14 1.39
CA VAL A 306 1.34 -15.42 1.98
C VAL A 306 0.37 -15.65 3.14
N PRO A 307 -0.43 -16.73 3.12
CA PRO A 307 -1.31 -17.04 4.24
C PRO A 307 -0.49 -17.17 5.52
N ALA A 308 -0.98 -16.57 6.61
CA ALA A 308 -0.36 -16.75 7.93
C ALA A 308 -0.19 -18.25 8.20
N GLN A 309 1.06 -18.68 8.43
CA GLN A 309 1.29 -20.05 8.88
C GLN A 309 0.54 -20.21 10.21
N SER A 310 -0.33 -21.22 10.31
CA SER A 310 -0.98 -21.54 11.57
C SER A 310 0.07 -21.59 12.67
N PRO A 311 -0.16 -21.02 13.86
CA PRO A 311 0.83 -21.09 14.93
C PRO A 311 1.21 -22.55 15.11
N LYS A 312 2.49 -22.87 14.97
CA LYS A 312 3.01 -24.19 15.30
C LYS A 312 2.47 -24.48 16.70
N ARG A 313 1.66 -25.53 16.85
CA ARG A 313 1.37 -26.10 18.16
C ARG A 313 2.75 -26.52 18.69
N THR A 314 3.31 -25.70 19.57
CA THR A 314 4.40 -26.16 20.42
C THR A 314 3.88 -27.35 21.23
N PRO A 315 4.64 -28.45 21.33
CA PRO A 315 4.25 -29.61 22.13
C PRO A 315 4.08 -29.25 23.60
#